data_AF-A0A7Y3WUG2-F1
#
_entry.id   AF-A0A7Y3WUG2-F1
#
_cell.length_a   1.000
_cell.length_b   1.000
_cell.length_c   1.000
_cell.angle_alpha   90.00
_cell.angle_beta   90.00
_cell.angle_gamma   90.00
#
_symmetry.space_group_name_H-M   'P 1'
#
loop_
_entity.id
_entity.type
_entity.pdbx_description
1 polymer ?
#
loop_
_entity_poly.entity_id
_entity_poly.type
_entity_poly.pdbx_seq_one_letter_code
_entity_poly.pdbx_strand_id
1 'polypeptide(L)' 'MAEVCDARKINRADDSADIVLLMGPLYHLQNRDDRLQVLNEAKRVLKKGGLLFSVGISKFSSTTWALSTY' A
#
# COMPACT_ATOMS: atom_id res chain seq x y z
N MET A 1 -16.24 8.32 -9.32
CA MET A 1 -15.63 7.68 -10.51
C MET A 1 -14.34 7.01 -10.09
N ALA A 2 -14.07 5.81 -10.58
CA ALA A 2 -12.79 5.11 -10.39
C ALA A 2 -11.91 5.31 -11.63
N GLU A 3 -10.60 5.42 -11.42
CA GLU A 3 -9.60 5.58 -12.49
C GLU A 3 -8.63 4.40 -12.42
N VAL A 4 -8.30 3.82 -13.59
CA VAL A 4 -7.29 2.78 -13.68
C VAL A 4 -5.91 3.44 -13.71
N CYS A 5 -5.05 3.12 -12.75
CA CYS A 5 -3.68 3.61 -12.69
C CYS A 5 -2.75 2.59 -12.02
N ASP A 6 -1.45 2.76 -12.20
CA ASP A 6 -0.43 2.04 -11.43
C ASP A 6 -0.32 2.68 -10.04
N ALA A 7 -0.38 1.89 -8.97
CA ALA A 7 -0.27 2.40 -7.61
C ALA A 7 1.08 3.08 -7.32
N ARG A 8 2.11 2.83 -8.15
CA ARG A 8 3.42 3.49 -8.09
C ARG A 8 3.42 4.89 -8.72
N LYS A 9 2.36 5.26 -9.45
CA LYS A 9 2.19 6.55 -10.13
C LYS A 9 0.71 6.88 -10.30
N ILE A 10 0.17 7.63 -9.35
CA ILE A 10 -1.21 8.07 -9.27
C ILE A 10 -1.33 9.45 -9.92
N ASN A 11 -2.25 9.61 -10.87
CA ASN A 11 -2.50 10.88 -11.55
C ASN A 11 -3.33 11.85 -10.69
N ARG A 12 -2.80 12.21 -9.52
CA ARG A 12 -3.39 13.19 -8.60
C ARG A 12 -2.33 14.14 -8.08
N ALA A 13 -2.75 15.35 -7.76
CA ALA A 13 -1.91 16.34 -7.12
C ALA A 13 -1.41 15.85 -5.76
N ASP A 14 -0.29 16.40 -5.32
CA ASP A 14 0.23 16.23 -3.96
C ASP A 14 -0.81 16.74 -2.94
N ASP A 15 -0.80 16.20 -1.73
CA ASP A 15 -1.70 16.61 -0.63
C ASP A 15 -3.20 16.69 -1.06
N SER A 16 -3.66 15.77 -1.90
CA SER A 16 -5.02 15.79 -2.47
C SER A 16 -6.01 14.87 -1.76
N ALA A 17 -5.54 13.92 -0.94
CA ALA A 17 -6.35 12.96 -0.22
C ALA A 17 -6.24 13.15 1.30
N ASP A 18 -7.38 13.23 1.99
CA ASP A 18 -7.43 13.24 3.46
C ASP A 18 -7.18 11.83 4.05
N ILE A 19 -7.57 10.79 3.30
CA ILE A 19 -7.42 9.38 3.68
C ILE A 19 -6.94 8.57 2.47
N VAL A 20 -5.98 7.67 2.68
CA VAL A 20 -5.52 6.69 1.69
C VAL A 20 -5.76 5.26 2.18
N LEU A 21 -6.44 4.46 1.36
CA LEU A 21 -6.62 3.02 1.56
C LEU A 21 -5.71 2.25 0.60
N LEU A 22 -4.60 1.72 1.11
CA LEU A 22 -3.59 1.00 0.31
C LEU A 22 -3.78 -0.51 0.42
N MET A 23 -4.77 -1.03 -0.30
CA MET A 23 -5.17 -2.44 -0.26
C MET A 23 -4.69 -3.17 -1.52
N GLY A 24 -3.77 -4.12 -1.40
CA GLY A 24 -3.21 -4.82 -2.57
C GLY A 24 -1.70 -4.67 -2.71
N PRO A 25 -1.19 -3.44 -2.94
CA PRO A 25 0.17 -3.26 -3.43
C PRO A 25 1.26 -3.90 -2.58
N LEU A 26 1.14 -3.87 -1.24
CA LEU A 26 2.19 -4.40 -0.38
C LEU A 26 2.32 -5.92 -0.38
N TYR A 27 1.30 -6.66 -0.83
CA TYR A 27 1.33 -8.12 -0.92
C TYR A 27 1.35 -8.66 -2.35
N HIS A 28 1.08 -7.83 -3.36
CA HIS A 28 1.26 -8.18 -4.77
C HIS A 28 2.63 -7.78 -5.34
N LEU A 29 3.24 -6.72 -4.82
CA LEU A 29 4.56 -6.27 -5.29
C LEU A 29 5.67 -7.08 -4.62
N GLN A 30 6.35 -7.88 -5.44
CA GLN A 30 7.41 -8.79 -4.99
C GLN A 30 8.69 -8.04 -4.62
N ASN A 31 9.07 -7.02 -5.42
CA ASN A 31 10.29 -6.27 -5.19
C ASN A 31 10.10 -5.26 -4.05
N ARG A 32 11.14 -5.12 -3.23
CA ARG A 32 11.16 -4.15 -2.13
C ARG A 32 11.03 -2.71 -2.64
N ASP A 33 11.69 -2.39 -3.74
CA ASP A 33 11.72 -1.02 -4.26
C ASP A 33 10.37 -0.60 -4.85
N ASP A 34 9.66 -1.54 -5.50
CA ASP A 34 8.28 -1.31 -5.93
C ASP A 34 7.35 -1.00 -4.73
N ARG A 35 7.48 -1.75 -3.63
CA ARG A 35 6.69 -1.48 -2.40
C ARG A 35 7.01 -0.11 -1.81
N LEU A 36 8.28 0.27 -1.77
CA LEU A 36 8.69 1.60 -1.31
C LEU A 36 8.15 2.71 -2.22
N GLN A 37 8.19 2.50 -3.53
CA GLN A 37 7.69 3.47 -4.50
C GLN A 37 6.19 3.71 -4.29
N VAL A 38 5.39 2.66 -4.08
CA VAL A 38 3.96 2.82 -3.77
C VAL A 38 3.74 3.53 -2.44
N LEU A 39 4.52 3.21 -1.39
CA LEU A 39 4.38 3.89 -0.10
C LEU A 39 4.71 5.39 -0.22
N ASN A 40 5.74 5.74 -0.99
CA ASN A 40 6.09 7.13 -1.27
C ASN A 40 5.00 7.84 -2.08
N GLU A 41 4.42 7.15 -3.06
CA GLU A 41 3.34 7.71 -3.88
C GLU A 41 2.06 7.92 -3.07
N ALA A 42 1.71 6.96 -2.22
CA ALA A 42 0.61 7.08 -1.26
C ALA A 42 0.83 8.24 -0.28
N LYS A 43 2.07 8.43 0.18
CA LYS A 43 2.44 9.57 1.02
C LYS A 43 2.37 10.90 0.27
N ARG A 44 2.77 10.95 -1.01
CA ARG A 44 2.74 12.16 -1.84
C ARG A 44 1.33 12.69 -2.00
N VAL A 45 0.36 11.82 -2.28
CA VAL A 45 -1.05 12.22 -2.44
C VAL A 45 -1.76 12.47 -1.11
N LEU A 46 -1.25 11.95 0.01
CA LEU A 46 -1.83 12.13 1.33
C LEU A 46 -1.51 13.51 1.88
N LYS A 47 -2.54 14.24 2.31
CA LYS A 47 -2.40 15.51 3.02
C LYS A 47 -1.55 15.36 4.28
N LYS A 48 -0.81 16.41 4.64
CA LYS A 48 -0.20 16.54 5.98
C LYS A 48 -1.26 16.32 7.08
N GLY A 49 -1.00 15.36 7.96
CA GLY A 49 -1.93 14.97 9.04
C GLY A 49 -3.05 14.02 8.62
N GLY A 50 -3.13 13.63 7.34
CA GLY A 50 -4.06 12.63 6.84
C GLY A 50 -3.75 11.22 7.33
N LEU A 51 -4.69 10.30 7.13
CA LEU A 51 -4.58 8.91 7.56
C LEU A 51 -4.32 7.95 6.39
N LEU A 52 -3.36 7.06 6.56
CA LEU A 52 -3.10 5.96 5.63
C LEU A 52 -3.35 4.63 6.33
N PHE A 53 -4.23 3.82 5.74
CA PHE A 53 -4.45 2.44 6.14
C PHE A 53 -3.87 1.53 5.07
N SER A 54 -3.07 0.55 5.47
CA SER A 54 -2.47 -0.42 4.56
C SER A 54 -2.62 -1.82 5.11
N VAL A 55 -2.65 -2.78 4.21
CA VAL A 55 -2.62 -4.21 4.53
C VAL A 55 -1.43 -4.86 3.85
N GLY A 56 -0.89 -5.89 4.51
CA GLY A 56 0.22 -6.67 3.99
C GLY A 56 0.10 -8.11 4.46
N ILE A 57 0.60 -9.04 3.65
CA ILE A 57 0.76 -10.43 4.03
C ILE A 57 2.22 -10.63 4.38
N SER A 58 2.49 -11.10 5.60
CA SER A 58 3.86 -11.39 6.03
C SER A 58 4.47 -12.49 5.16
N LYS A 59 5.78 -12.38 4.88
CA LYS A 59 6.57 -13.45 4.25
C LYS A 59 6.55 -14.76 5.06
N PHE A 60 6.24 -14.67 6.35
CA PHE A 60 6.14 -15.81 7.25
C PHE A 60 4.70 -16.32 7.43
N SER A 61 3.74 -15.81 6.65
CA SER A 61 2.32 -16.16 6.79
C SER A 61 2.07 -17.68 6.83
N SER A 62 2.74 -18.44 5.95
CA SER A 62 2.67 -19.91 5.94
C SER A 62 3.22 -20.53 7.23
N THR A 63 4.34 -20.03 7.75
CA THR A 63 4.94 -20.51 9.00
C THR A 63 4.07 -20.18 10.21
N THR A 64 3.57 -18.94 10.29
CA THR A 64 2.68 -18.53 11.38
C THR A 64 1.39 -19.32 11.37
N TRP A 65 0.85 -19.62 10.17
CA TRP A 65 -0.32 -20.48 10.05
C TRP A 65 -0.02 -21.88 10.60
N ALA A 66 1.05 -22.53 10.11
CA ALA A 66 1.44 -23.88 10.54
C ALA A 66 1.64 -24.00 12.06
N LEU A 67 2.24 -22.99 12.71
CA LEU A 67 2.47 -22.98 14.16
C LEU A 67 1.24 -22.63 15.01
N SER A 68 0.17 -22.14 14.40
CA SER A 68 -1.06 -21.73 15.11
C SER A 68 -2.17 -22.78 15.06
N THR A 69 -2.14 -23.65 14.06
CA THR A 69 -3.17 -24.68 13.82
C THR A 69 -2.75 -26.10 14.22
N TYR A 70 -1.47 -26.33 14.49
CA TYR A 70 -0.91 -27.58 15.03
C TYR A 70 -0.33 -27.33 16.43
#